data_AF-A0A285VIK6-F1
#
_entry.id   AF-A0A285VIK6-F1
#
_cell.length_a   1.000
_cell.length_b   1.000
_cell.length_c   1.000
_cell.angle_alpha   90.00
_cell.angle_beta   90.00
_cell.angle_gamma   90.00
#
_symmetry.space_group_name_H-M   'P 1'
#
loop_
_entity.id
_entity.type
_entity.pdbx_description
1 polymer ?
#
loop_
_entity_poly.entity_id
_entity_poly.type
_entity_poly.pdbx_seq_one_letter_code
_entity_poly.pdbx_strand_id
1 'polypeptide(L)'
;MSDHDGSDRDVLALLDRAAADTPPLHLDRHDVVARGRQLARRRHAAVSGGMSIAALALAGTVWLGLGGGGPLLGTTEITPAGVSWEADESSPVVLPDGLQLVGNVEPRTLTRTPSSSTATLVVDGVEETVEGRTLPGGVEVYVGEGATVAVWDHPRGASPEAVVVPQPQGAGGSTTVTVDGEELRYWVTEEAGYVPEDVLFHDEEQMWAAGGAVAQTAELRDGEVRLTAVSLPDHGLVGYLDGDSFSEVDTVTVAGVDRPWWRGGGHDLTMVARLPREAVLAREVLRDDPRGSVVRASEPRPTALVGPWSMVLFTSGWAPGGPDSSDLHHQVQWSSDGETWHDQPLDLDLRAAEMPSVPEGVVGPGEEVTLLGEVYRVALDAHGWPRLVEGDGRTFLTVSDETGPSAGGTVLWREHWWPWSERHAVHFSVGEDLPPVGQEEAEDPVRIWGPAGVVTLVAVPAGT
;
A
#
# COMPACT_ATOMS: atom_id res chain seq x y z
N MET A 1 12.76 -2.84 -68.85
CA MET A 1 14.08 -2.20 -69.04
C MET A 1 13.80 -0.74 -69.30
N SER A 2 14.02 0.22 -68.41
CA SER A 2 14.75 0.22 -67.14
C SER A 2 14.22 1.42 -66.34
N ASP A 3 13.67 1.20 -65.14
CA ASP A 3 13.23 2.28 -64.22
C ASP A 3 13.18 1.75 -62.77
N HIS A 4 14.30 1.17 -62.31
CA HIS A 4 14.43 0.69 -60.93
C HIS A 4 15.77 1.04 -60.25
N ASP A 5 16.60 1.85 -60.90
CA ASP A 5 17.97 2.18 -60.40
C ASP A 5 18.03 3.50 -59.61
N GLY A 6 16.90 4.20 -59.46
CA GLY A 6 16.82 5.48 -58.74
C GLY A 6 16.48 5.37 -57.24
N SER A 7 15.76 4.31 -56.85
CA SER A 7 15.24 4.13 -55.48
C SER A 7 16.33 3.90 -54.44
N ASP A 8 17.30 3.02 -54.74
CA ASP A 8 18.31 2.61 -53.76
C ASP A 8 19.32 3.70 -53.45
N ARG A 9 19.62 4.59 -54.41
CA ARG A 9 20.50 5.74 -54.17
C ARG A 9 19.86 6.82 -53.31
N ASP A 10 18.54 7.02 -53.44
CA ASP A 10 17.82 8.00 -52.64
C ASP A 10 17.63 7.52 -51.19
N VAL A 11 17.43 6.20 -50.98
CA VAL A 11 17.38 5.61 -49.64
C VAL A 11 18.74 5.70 -48.93
N LEU A 12 19.84 5.40 -49.64
CA LEU A 12 21.19 5.54 -49.07
C LEU A 12 21.54 7.00 -48.75
N ALA A 13 21.14 7.95 -49.60
CA ALA A 13 21.36 9.38 -49.35
C ALA A 13 20.54 9.91 -48.16
N LEU A 14 19.35 9.37 -47.91
CA LEU A 14 18.55 9.69 -46.72
C LEU A 14 19.15 9.10 -45.44
N LEU A 15 19.69 7.88 -45.50
CA LEU A 15 20.36 7.25 -44.35
C LEU A 15 21.70 7.93 -44.00
N ASP A 16 22.48 8.35 -45.00
CA ASP A 16 23.71 9.12 -44.77
C ASP A 16 23.42 10.50 -44.15
N ARG A 17 22.32 11.14 -44.56
CA ARG A 17 21.88 12.41 -43.97
C ARG A 17 21.40 12.25 -42.53
N ALA A 18 20.72 11.15 -42.21
CA ALA A 18 20.32 10.82 -40.84
C ALA A 18 21.52 10.49 -39.93
N ALA A 19 22.57 9.85 -40.46
CA ALA A 19 23.80 9.59 -39.73
C ALA A 19 24.61 10.87 -39.44
N ALA A 20 24.59 11.84 -40.36
CA ALA A 20 25.33 13.11 -40.22
C ALA A 20 24.74 14.06 -39.15
N ASP A 21 23.43 13.94 -38.85
CA ASP A 21 22.74 14.75 -37.83
C ASP A 21 22.68 14.05 -36.45
N THR A 22 23.39 12.94 -36.26
CA THR A 22 23.49 12.30 -34.95
C THR A 22 24.36 13.17 -34.03
N PRO A 23 23.86 13.65 -32.88
CA PRO A 23 24.64 14.44 -31.95
C PRO A 23 25.90 13.67 -31.53
N PRO A 24 27.07 14.31 -31.40
CA PRO A 24 28.29 13.64 -31.00
C PRO A 24 28.11 12.92 -29.65
N LEU A 25 28.06 11.59 -29.66
CA LEU A 25 27.97 10.71 -28.48
C LEU A 25 29.32 10.59 -27.75
N HIS A 26 29.91 11.73 -27.42
CA HIS A 26 31.04 11.82 -26.50
C HIS A 26 30.71 12.86 -25.43
N LEU A 27 29.61 12.61 -24.72
CA LEU A 27 29.46 13.12 -23.38
C LEU A 27 30.28 12.21 -22.47
N ASP A 28 31.43 12.71 -22.01
CA ASP A 28 32.21 12.04 -20.99
C ASP A 28 31.32 11.84 -19.76
N ARG A 29 31.18 10.58 -19.33
CA ARG A 29 30.34 10.20 -18.17
C ARG A 29 30.75 10.96 -16.91
N HIS A 30 32.04 11.25 -16.75
CA HIS A 30 32.53 12.04 -15.63
C HIS A 30 32.09 13.50 -15.72
N ASP A 31 31.99 14.07 -16.92
CA ASP A 31 31.50 15.44 -17.11
C ASP A 31 30.02 15.58 -16.82
N VAL A 32 29.20 14.59 -17.18
CA VAL A 32 27.76 14.57 -16.85
C VAL A 32 27.56 14.47 -15.34
N VAL A 33 28.28 13.56 -14.67
CA VAL A 33 28.20 13.40 -13.21
C VAL A 33 28.77 14.62 -12.48
N ALA A 34 29.85 15.21 -12.98
CA ALA A 34 30.43 16.43 -12.41
C ALA A 34 29.50 17.64 -12.60
N ARG A 35 28.84 17.77 -13.76
CA ARG A 35 27.84 18.80 -14.04
C ARG A 35 26.61 18.64 -13.16
N GLY A 36 26.13 17.41 -12.97
CA GLY A 36 25.03 17.09 -12.05
C GLY A 36 25.38 17.46 -10.60
N ARG A 37 26.56 17.06 -10.11
CA ARG A 37 27.05 17.45 -8.77
C ARG A 37 27.24 18.95 -8.63
N GLN A 38 27.68 19.65 -9.67
CA GLN A 38 27.85 21.10 -9.66
C GLN A 38 26.51 21.83 -9.60
N LEU A 39 25.49 21.35 -10.31
CA LEU A 39 24.13 21.91 -10.26
C LEU A 39 23.47 21.66 -8.89
N ALA A 40 23.63 20.47 -8.31
CA ALA A 40 23.16 20.16 -6.95
C ALA A 40 23.81 21.07 -5.89
N ARG A 41 25.14 21.28 -5.96
CA ARG A 41 25.85 22.19 -5.05
C ARG A 41 25.44 23.66 -5.20
N ARG A 42 25.13 24.11 -6.42
CA ARG A 42 24.65 25.48 -6.65
C ARG A 42 23.24 25.71 -6.08
N ARG A 43 22.37 24.70 -6.10
CA ARG A 43 21.06 24.76 -5.41
C ARG A 43 21.24 24.86 -3.90
N HIS A 44 22.14 24.09 -3.29
CA HIS A 44 22.40 24.20 -1.84
C HIS A 44 23.05 25.54 -1.42
N ALA A 45 23.87 26.15 -2.29
CA ALA A 45 24.50 27.43 -1.98
C ALA A 45 23.56 28.64 -2.18
N ALA A 46 22.51 28.53 -3.01
CA ALA A 46 21.56 29.61 -3.24
C ALA A 46 20.47 29.72 -2.15
N VAL A 47 20.21 28.65 -1.40
CA VAL A 47 19.14 28.60 -0.37
C VAL A 47 19.64 29.04 1.03
N SER A 48 20.95 29.18 1.25
CA SER A 48 21.53 29.56 2.56
C SER A 48 21.82 31.06 2.74
N GLY A 49 21.37 31.92 1.82
CA GLY A 49 21.66 33.36 1.85
C GLY A 49 20.43 34.24 1.68
N GLY A 50 19.60 34.39 2.73
CA GLY A 50 18.52 35.39 2.76
C GLY A 50 17.63 35.40 4.01
N MET A 51 18.05 36.14 5.05
CA MET A 51 17.30 36.83 6.14
C MET A 51 15.84 36.40 6.48
N SER A 52 15.53 35.80 7.64
CA SER A 52 15.17 36.38 8.99
C SER A 52 13.79 37.11 9.01
N ILE A 53 12.80 36.92 9.91
CA ILE A 53 12.66 36.81 11.40
C ILE A 53 11.19 36.31 11.64
N ALA A 54 10.84 35.35 12.51
CA ALA A 54 10.45 35.58 13.91
C ALA A 54 10.05 34.26 14.60
N ALA A 55 10.34 34.17 15.89
CA ALA A 55 10.24 32.98 16.73
C ALA A 55 8.91 32.87 17.48
N LEU A 56 8.47 31.64 17.76
CA LEU A 56 7.80 31.29 19.01
C LEU A 56 8.21 29.88 19.45
N ALA A 57 8.85 29.84 20.62
CA ALA A 57 9.36 28.65 21.28
C ALA A 57 8.28 28.00 22.15
N LEU A 58 8.17 26.67 22.12
CA LEU A 58 7.49 25.89 23.17
C LEU A 58 8.39 24.76 23.69
N ALA A 59 9.02 25.10 24.82
CA ALA A 59 9.47 24.29 25.94
C ALA A 59 9.79 22.79 25.74
N GLY A 60 11.10 22.49 25.69
CA GLY A 60 11.64 21.15 25.91
C GLY A 60 11.60 20.72 27.38
N THR A 61 11.25 19.46 27.60
CA THR A 61 11.48 18.74 28.85
C THR A 61 12.72 17.86 28.69
N VAL A 62 13.82 18.26 29.33
CA VAL A 62 15.06 17.47 29.41
C VAL A 62 14.88 16.42 30.52
N TRP A 63 14.75 15.15 30.16
CA TRP A 63 14.79 14.05 31.12
C TRP A 63 16.21 13.46 31.17
N LEU A 64 16.98 13.82 32.20
CA LEU A 64 18.25 13.19 32.53
C LEU A 64 17.98 11.86 33.26
N GLY A 65 17.90 10.76 32.50
CA GLY A 65 17.83 9.39 33.02
C GLY A 65 19.08 8.60 32.67
N LEU A 66 20.03 8.52 33.60
CA LEU A 66 21.17 7.60 33.58
C LEU A 66 20.68 6.17 33.86
N GLY A 67 20.78 5.26 32.88
CA GLY A 67 20.88 3.81 33.13
C GLY A 67 20.04 2.90 32.24
N GLY A 68 20.70 2.06 31.46
CA GLY A 68 20.13 0.84 30.85
C GLY A 68 19.88 0.94 29.35
N GLY A 69 20.67 0.21 28.55
CA GLY A 69 20.65 0.27 27.09
C GLY A 69 19.41 -0.39 26.48
N GLY A 70 18.54 0.45 25.93
CA GLY A 70 17.63 0.11 24.84
C GLY A 70 17.75 1.21 23.76
N PRO A 71 17.43 0.92 22.49
CA PRO A 71 17.42 1.94 21.46
C PRO A 71 16.31 2.95 21.78
N LEU A 72 16.73 4.12 22.26
CA LEU A 72 15.89 5.31 22.39
C LEU A 72 15.53 5.78 20.98
N LEU A 73 14.37 5.33 20.49
CA LEU A 73 13.66 6.03 19.43
C LEU A 73 13.27 7.39 20.02
N GLY A 74 14.08 8.41 19.75
CA GLY A 74 13.60 9.78 19.86
C GLY A 74 12.35 9.86 18.98
N THR A 75 11.25 10.37 19.53
CA THR A 75 10.08 10.68 18.71
C THR A 75 10.54 11.76 17.73
N THR A 76 10.89 11.37 16.51
CA THR A 76 11.16 12.30 15.43
C THR A 76 9.94 13.22 15.36
N GLU A 77 10.16 14.52 15.51
CA GLU A 77 9.10 15.52 15.41
C GLU A 77 8.67 15.54 13.95
N ILE A 78 7.55 14.88 13.67
CA ILE A 78 6.95 14.84 12.34
C ILE A 78 6.44 16.25 12.09
N THR A 79 6.91 16.87 11.01
CA THR A 79 6.25 18.05 10.48
C THR A 79 5.15 17.52 9.56
N PRO A 80 3.87 17.47 10.01
CA PRO A 80 2.79 16.98 9.15
C PRO A 80 2.72 17.79 7.86
N ALA A 81 2.06 17.24 6.85
CA ALA A 81 1.79 17.91 5.58
C ALA A 81 0.83 19.09 5.81
N GLY A 82 1.29 20.17 6.43
CA GLY A 82 0.49 21.35 6.72
C GLY A 82 0.37 22.22 5.48
N VAL A 83 -0.81 22.76 5.21
CA VAL A 83 -0.95 23.80 4.18
C VAL A 83 -0.38 25.11 4.72
N SER A 84 0.83 25.46 4.26
CA SER A 84 1.62 26.59 4.77
C SER A 84 1.15 27.98 4.32
N TRP A 85 0.11 28.05 3.47
CA TRP A 85 -0.55 29.32 3.09
C TRP A 85 -1.33 29.94 4.26
N GLU A 86 -0.62 30.54 5.22
CA GLU A 86 -1.22 31.46 6.17
C GLU A 86 -1.63 32.73 5.43
N ALA A 87 -2.93 32.93 5.26
CA ALA A 87 -3.47 34.09 4.59
C ALA A 87 -3.78 35.17 5.64
N ASP A 88 -2.89 36.16 5.80
CA ASP A 88 -3.14 37.34 6.65
C ASP A 88 -4.37 38.15 6.17
N GLU A 89 -4.70 38.04 4.88
CA GLU A 89 -5.86 38.61 4.21
C GLU A 89 -6.50 37.56 3.29
N SER A 90 -7.78 37.71 2.93
CA SER A 90 -8.48 36.75 2.07
C SER A 90 -7.78 36.58 0.71
N SER A 91 -7.24 35.40 0.45
CA SER A 91 -6.50 35.09 -0.78
C SER A 91 -7.26 34.07 -1.61
N PRO A 92 -7.96 34.47 -2.68
CA PRO A 92 -8.58 33.53 -3.61
C PRO A 92 -7.51 32.93 -4.52
N VAL A 93 -7.42 31.62 -4.51
CA VAL A 93 -6.66 30.80 -5.45
C VAL A 93 -7.61 30.40 -6.56
N VAL A 94 -7.44 31.01 -7.72
CA VAL A 94 -8.13 30.58 -8.94
C VAL A 94 -7.39 29.37 -9.48
N LEU A 95 -8.08 28.23 -9.50
CA LEU A 95 -7.52 27.03 -10.11
C LEU A 95 -7.54 27.18 -11.63
N PRO A 96 -6.57 26.61 -12.35
CA PRO A 96 -6.53 26.70 -13.81
C PRO A 96 -7.86 26.29 -14.44
N ASP A 97 -8.39 27.12 -15.35
CA ASP A 97 -9.60 26.77 -16.10
C ASP A 97 -9.39 25.48 -16.90
N GLY A 98 -10.39 24.59 -16.86
CA GLY A 98 -10.37 23.32 -17.61
C GLY A 98 -9.61 22.19 -16.94
N LEU A 99 -9.29 22.32 -15.64
CA LEU A 99 -8.73 21.27 -14.81
C LEU A 99 -9.82 20.21 -14.50
N GLN A 100 -10.23 19.46 -15.53
CA GLN A 100 -11.08 18.28 -15.38
C GLN A 100 -10.21 17.16 -14.83
N LEU A 101 -10.13 17.08 -13.50
CA LEU A 101 -9.35 16.06 -12.82
C LEU A 101 -10.00 14.69 -13.00
N VAL A 102 -11.33 14.65 -12.89
CA VAL A 102 -12.13 13.44 -12.94
C VAL A 102 -13.57 13.79 -13.30
N GLY A 103 -14.14 13.04 -14.25
CA GLY A 103 -15.57 13.09 -14.58
C GLY A 103 -16.08 14.52 -14.83
N ASN A 104 -17.13 14.93 -14.12
CA ASN A 104 -17.75 16.25 -14.29
C ASN A 104 -17.43 17.22 -13.14
N VAL A 105 -16.36 16.97 -12.37
CA VAL A 105 -15.93 17.84 -11.27
C VAL A 105 -14.86 18.83 -11.76
N GLU A 106 -15.21 20.10 -11.72
CA GLU A 106 -14.35 21.23 -12.06
C GLU A 106 -14.18 22.13 -10.83
N PRO A 107 -13.10 21.96 -10.05
CA PRO A 107 -12.82 22.89 -8.96
C PRO A 107 -12.43 24.26 -9.53
N ARG A 108 -13.14 25.32 -9.13
CA ARG A 108 -12.99 26.67 -9.73
C ARG A 108 -12.15 27.60 -8.87
N THR A 109 -12.44 27.67 -7.59
CA THR A 109 -11.79 28.63 -6.71
C THR A 109 -11.66 28.05 -5.32
N LEU A 110 -10.48 28.20 -4.73
CA LEU A 110 -10.24 27.93 -3.31
C LEU A 110 -9.97 29.26 -2.64
N THR A 111 -10.61 29.52 -1.52
CA THR A 111 -10.42 30.77 -0.78
C THR A 111 -10.06 30.43 0.66
N ARG A 112 -8.88 30.85 1.13
CA ARG A 112 -8.60 30.93 2.57
C ARG A 112 -8.81 32.33 3.06
N THR A 113 -9.31 32.38 4.28
CA THR A 113 -9.24 33.51 5.18
C THR A 113 -8.47 33.07 6.44
N PRO A 114 -8.07 34.00 7.33
CA PRO A 114 -7.45 33.65 8.60
C PRO A 114 -8.29 32.71 9.48
N SER A 115 -9.62 32.68 9.30
CA SER A 115 -10.57 31.99 10.18
C SER A 115 -11.31 30.82 9.53
N SER A 116 -11.25 30.69 8.21
CA SER A 116 -11.97 29.66 7.46
C SER A 116 -11.35 29.47 6.09
N SER A 117 -11.61 28.30 5.51
CA SER A 117 -11.40 28.06 4.09
C SER A 117 -12.71 27.63 3.44
N THR A 118 -12.86 27.97 2.17
CA THR A 118 -14.00 27.57 1.36
C THR A 118 -13.54 27.20 -0.04
N ALA A 119 -14.12 26.17 -0.64
CA ALA A 119 -13.96 25.87 -2.05
C ALA A 119 -15.26 26.14 -2.79
N THR A 120 -15.15 26.70 -3.99
CA THR A 120 -16.22 26.72 -4.98
C THR A 120 -15.90 25.66 -6.02
N LEU A 121 -16.76 24.65 -6.08
CA LEU A 121 -16.66 23.51 -6.98
C LEU A 121 -17.80 23.59 -7.99
N VAL A 122 -17.56 23.14 -9.23
CA VAL A 122 -18.63 22.93 -10.20
C VAL A 122 -18.74 21.44 -10.46
N VAL A 123 -19.86 20.84 -10.06
CA VAL A 123 -20.15 19.42 -10.23
C VAL A 123 -21.36 19.29 -11.15
N ASP A 124 -21.21 18.60 -12.28
CA ASP A 124 -22.28 18.45 -13.28
C ASP A 124 -22.86 19.81 -13.77
N GLY A 125 -22.01 20.85 -13.80
CA GLY A 125 -22.43 22.21 -14.18
C GLY A 125 -23.19 22.98 -13.09
N VAL A 126 -23.32 22.42 -11.88
CA VAL A 126 -23.89 23.07 -10.71
C VAL A 126 -22.76 23.56 -9.81
N GLU A 127 -22.81 24.84 -9.42
CA GLU A 127 -21.85 25.42 -8.49
C GLU A 127 -22.24 25.09 -7.05
N GLU A 128 -21.32 24.49 -6.30
CA GLU A 128 -21.43 24.29 -4.86
C GLU A 128 -20.30 25.03 -4.13
N THR A 129 -20.63 25.63 -2.98
CA THR A 129 -19.63 26.25 -2.10
C THR A 129 -19.58 25.48 -0.80
N VAL A 130 -18.39 25.00 -0.45
CA VAL A 130 -18.16 24.07 0.65
C VAL A 130 -17.14 24.64 1.63
N GLU A 131 -17.39 24.47 2.92
CA GLU A 131 -16.43 24.85 3.96
C GLU A 131 -15.31 23.82 4.04
N GLY A 132 -14.08 24.30 4.15
CA GLY A 132 -12.90 23.49 4.32
C GLY A 132 -12.68 23.10 5.78
N ARG A 133 -12.14 21.90 5.98
CA ARG A 133 -11.72 21.39 7.29
C ARG A 133 -10.29 20.85 7.18
N THR A 134 -9.41 21.29 8.06
CA THR A 134 -8.07 20.72 8.17
C THR A 134 -8.12 19.42 8.97
N LEU A 135 -7.65 18.32 8.37
CA LEU A 135 -7.45 17.05 9.03
C LEU A 135 -6.14 17.06 9.85
N PRO A 136 -5.96 16.13 10.82
CA PRO A 136 -4.78 16.13 11.69
C PRO A 136 -3.44 15.95 10.96
N GLY A 137 -3.43 15.31 9.78
CA GLY A 137 -2.27 15.20 8.91
C GLY A 137 -1.92 16.48 8.14
N GLY A 138 -2.68 17.56 8.34
CA GLY A 138 -2.46 18.89 7.76
C GLY A 138 -3.14 19.11 6.40
N VAL A 139 -3.84 18.10 5.88
CA VAL A 139 -4.61 18.15 4.64
C VAL A 139 -5.88 18.96 4.86
N GLU A 140 -6.17 19.88 3.94
CA GLU A 140 -7.40 20.64 3.92
C GLU A 140 -8.42 19.95 3.01
N VAL A 141 -9.58 19.60 3.56
CA VAL A 141 -10.61 18.82 2.87
C VAL A 141 -11.87 19.66 2.75
N TYR A 142 -12.47 19.61 1.56
CA TYR A 142 -13.70 20.27 1.18
C TYR A 142 -14.70 19.20 0.73
N VAL A 143 -15.74 18.97 1.53
CA VAL A 143 -16.72 17.90 1.30
C VAL A 143 -18.04 18.51 0.84
N GLY A 144 -18.39 18.28 -0.42
CA GLY A 144 -19.63 18.73 -1.05
C GLY A 144 -20.69 17.64 -1.15
N GLU A 145 -21.82 17.99 -1.77
CA GLU A 145 -22.90 17.05 -2.05
C GLU A 145 -22.58 16.18 -3.28
N GLY A 146 -21.76 16.70 -4.19
CA GLY A 146 -21.38 16.00 -5.44
C GLY A 146 -19.91 15.59 -5.53
N ALA A 147 -19.01 16.18 -4.74
CA ALA A 147 -17.60 15.87 -4.80
C ALA A 147 -16.88 16.11 -3.48
N THR A 148 -15.71 15.50 -3.34
CA THR A 148 -14.76 15.76 -2.27
C THR A 148 -13.44 16.21 -2.87
N VAL A 149 -12.86 17.29 -2.32
CA VAL A 149 -11.54 17.80 -2.69
C VAL A 149 -10.62 17.80 -1.48
N ALA A 150 -9.44 17.22 -1.61
CA ALA A 150 -8.34 17.32 -0.65
C ALA A 150 -7.21 18.16 -1.24
N VAL A 151 -6.66 19.06 -0.42
CA VAL A 151 -5.58 19.98 -0.78
C VAL A 151 -4.51 19.93 0.28
N TRP A 152 -3.25 19.82 -0.14
CA TRP A 152 -2.12 19.87 0.78
C TRP A 152 -0.91 20.53 0.13
N ASP A 153 -0.04 21.10 0.96
CA ASP A 153 1.30 21.52 0.53
C ASP A 153 2.16 20.27 0.38
N HIS A 154 2.93 20.19 -0.69
CA HIS A 154 3.82 19.06 -0.91
C HIS A 154 4.95 19.10 0.14
N PRO A 155 5.01 18.14 1.07
CA PRO A 155 6.05 18.14 2.10
C PRO A 155 7.41 18.09 1.44
N ARG A 156 8.35 18.92 1.90
CA ARG A 156 9.70 18.94 1.34
C ARG A 156 10.35 17.58 1.52
N GLY A 157 10.62 16.90 0.41
CA GLY A 157 11.26 15.58 0.39
C GLY A 157 10.29 14.40 0.32
N ALA A 158 8.97 14.64 0.38
CA ALA A 158 7.98 13.60 0.15
C ALA A 158 7.94 13.18 -1.33
N SER A 159 7.44 11.97 -1.57
CA SER A 159 7.09 11.52 -2.91
C SER A 159 6.01 12.41 -3.51
N PRO A 160 6.09 12.73 -4.81
CA PRO A 160 5.02 13.43 -5.49
C PRO A 160 3.72 12.61 -5.54
N GLU A 161 3.80 11.30 -5.40
CA GLU A 161 2.63 10.44 -5.47
C GLU A 161 1.97 10.32 -4.09
N ALA A 162 0.68 10.66 -4.02
CA ALA A 162 -0.14 10.31 -2.87
C ALA A 162 -0.84 8.98 -3.18
N VAL A 163 -0.79 8.05 -2.24
CA VAL A 163 -1.43 6.74 -2.38
C VAL A 163 -2.73 6.78 -1.59
N VAL A 164 -3.85 6.39 -2.20
CA VAL A 164 -5.16 6.35 -1.52
C VAL A 164 -5.54 4.90 -1.27
N VAL A 165 -5.68 4.52 0.00
CA VAL A 165 -5.94 3.12 0.41
C VAL A 165 -7.02 3.06 1.50
N PRO A 166 -8.19 2.46 1.25
CA PRO A 166 -8.62 1.87 -0.02
C PRO A 166 -8.87 2.94 -1.08
N GLN A 167 -8.73 2.57 -2.35
CA GLN A 167 -9.13 3.45 -3.43
C GLN A 167 -10.67 3.60 -3.40
N PRO A 168 -11.21 4.82 -3.33
CA PRO A 168 -12.66 5.03 -3.34
C PRO A 168 -13.28 4.48 -4.62
N GLN A 169 -14.56 4.09 -4.55
CA GLN A 169 -15.26 3.48 -5.69
C GLN A 169 -15.55 4.49 -6.80
N GLY A 170 -15.63 5.78 -6.44
CA GLY A 170 -15.78 6.88 -7.39
C GLY A 170 -14.52 7.10 -8.22
N ALA A 171 -14.70 7.69 -9.41
CA ALA A 171 -13.56 8.12 -10.20
C ALA A 171 -12.76 9.16 -9.38
N GLY A 172 -11.45 8.97 -9.30
CA GLY A 172 -10.53 9.77 -8.50
C GLY A 172 -9.34 10.23 -9.32
N GLY A 173 -8.78 11.39 -8.99
CA GLY A 173 -7.72 12.01 -9.76
C GLY A 173 -6.94 13.01 -8.94
N SER A 174 -5.65 13.08 -9.21
CA SER A 174 -4.73 13.98 -8.53
C SER A 174 -4.00 14.89 -9.50
N THR A 175 -3.68 16.10 -9.07
CA THR A 175 -2.80 16.99 -9.81
C THR A 175 -2.02 17.92 -8.90
N THR A 176 -1.21 18.75 -9.53
CA THR A 176 -0.40 19.77 -8.87
C THR A 176 -0.68 21.13 -9.50
N VAL A 177 -0.84 22.16 -8.68
CA VAL A 177 -0.98 23.56 -9.12
C VAL A 177 0.01 24.42 -8.35
N THR A 178 0.67 25.36 -9.05
CA THR A 178 1.54 26.35 -8.41
C THR A 178 0.74 27.61 -8.07
N VAL A 179 0.79 28.04 -6.81
CA VAL A 179 0.09 29.22 -6.29
C VAL A 179 1.11 30.09 -5.57
N ASP A 180 1.30 31.33 -6.03
CA ASP A 180 2.29 32.28 -5.47
C ASP A 180 3.73 31.71 -5.34
N GLY A 181 4.07 30.72 -6.17
CA GLY A 181 5.37 30.06 -6.18
C GLY A 181 5.45 28.80 -5.31
N GLU A 182 4.39 28.46 -4.59
CA GLU A 182 4.24 27.23 -3.81
C GLU A 182 3.51 26.15 -4.59
N GLU A 183 3.89 24.90 -4.40
CA GLU A 183 3.34 23.75 -5.12
C GLU A 183 2.27 23.07 -4.28
N LEU A 184 0.99 23.29 -4.61
CA LEU A 184 -0.14 22.65 -3.96
C LEU A 184 -0.54 21.40 -4.73
N ARG A 185 -0.79 20.31 -4.00
CA ARG A 185 -1.34 19.08 -4.55
C ARG A 185 -2.82 18.97 -4.26
N TYR A 186 -3.51 18.35 -5.21
CA TYR A 186 -4.94 18.17 -5.22
C TYR A 186 -5.25 16.71 -5.41
N TRP A 187 -6.27 16.25 -4.71
CA TRP A 187 -6.94 15.00 -5.01
C TRP A 187 -8.45 15.24 -4.96
N VAL A 188 -9.17 14.67 -5.92
CA VAL A 188 -10.61 14.85 -6.09
C VAL A 188 -11.28 13.50 -6.32
N THR A 189 -12.47 13.33 -5.75
CA THR A 189 -13.38 12.21 -6.04
C THR A 189 -14.82 12.69 -6.18
N GLU A 190 -15.61 11.96 -6.96
CA GLU A 190 -17.08 12.11 -7.08
C GLU A 190 -17.83 11.43 -5.93
N GLU A 191 -17.13 10.80 -4.98
CA GLU A 191 -17.75 10.17 -3.82
C GLU A 191 -18.22 11.23 -2.80
N ALA A 192 -19.52 11.50 -2.83
CA ALA A 192 -20.18 12.47 -1.95
C ALA A 192 -20.03 12.08 -0.47
N GLY A 193 -19.65 13.04 0.37
CA GLY A 193 -19.50 12.82 1.80
C GLY A 193 -18.23 12.04 2.22
N TYR A 194 -17.41 11.60 1.26
CA TYR A 194 -16.14 10.92 1.56
C TYR A 194 -15.20 11.88 2.29
N VAL A 195 -14.59 11.42 3.38
CA VAL A 195 -13.50 12.15 4.03
C VAL A 195 -12.22 11.37 3.78
N PRO A 196 -11.24 11.93 3.07
CA PRO A 196 -10.03 11.24 2.66
C PRO A 196 -9.03 11.14 3.82
N GLU A 197 -9.44 10.61 4.97
CA GLU A 197 -8.53 10.40 6.13
C GLU A 197 -7.42 9.40 5.78
N ASP A 198 -7.69 8.51 4.83
CA ASP A 198 -6.80 7.43 4.42
C ASP A 198 -5.90 7.78 3.22
N VAL A 199 -5.83 9.06 2.82
CA VAL A 199 -4.82 9.49 1.83
C VAL A 199 -3.45 9.45 2.49
N LEU A 200 -2.55 8.67 1.90
CA LEU A 200 -1.22 8.41 2.42
C LEU A 200 -0.19 9.29 1.72
N PHE A 201 0.70 9.80 2.55
CA PHE A 201 1.89 10.53 2.17
C PHE A 201 3.10 9.76 2.65
N HIS A 202 4.19 9.86 1.92
CA HIS A 202 5.44 9.27 2.35
C HIS A 202 6.64 10.04 1.79
N ASP A 203 7.77 9.91 2.47
CA ASP A 203 9.09 10.26 1.97
C ASP A 203 9.97 8.99 1.92
N GLU A 204 11.29 9.12 1.98
CA GLU A 204 12.20 7.97 2.01
C GLU A 204 12.19 7.22 3.36
N GLU A 205 11.72 7.84 4.44
CA GLU A 205 11.88 7.39 5.83
C GLU A 205 10.56 7.16 6.59
N GLN A 206 9.47 7.79 6.15
CA GLN A 206 8.22 7.86 6.88
C GLN A 206 7.01 7.76 5.95
N MET A 207 5.90 7.26 6.50
CA MET A 207 4.59 7.29 5.87
C MET A 207 3.56 7.74 6.89
N TRP A 208 2.61 8.56 6.47
CA TRP A 208 1.51 9.04 7.32
C TRP A 208 0.24 9.26 6.51
N ALA A 209 -0.90 9.23 7.19
CA ALA A 209 -2.21 9.44 6.60
C ALA A 209 -2.67 10.89 6.81
N ALA A 210 -3.58 11.36 5.95
CA ALA A 210 -4.25 12.64 6.08
C ALA A 210 -5.02 12.77 7.40
N GLY A 211 -5.55 11.67 7.93
CA GLY A 211 -6.15 11.57 9.26
C GLY A 211 -5.16 11.74 10.41
N GLY A 212 -3.85 11.82 10.13
CA GLY A 212 -2.77 12.02 11.10
C GLY A 212 -2.19 10.73 11.69
N ALA A 213 -2.64 9.57 11.24
CA ALA A 213 -2.01 8.30 11.59
C ALA A 213 -0.60 8.23 10.98
N VAL A 214 0.36 7.70 11.72
CA VAL A 214 1.76 7.61 11.28
C VAL A 214 2.15 6.15 11.25
N ALA A 215 2.73 5.70 10.13
CA ALA A 215 3.19 4.34 9.99
C ALA A 215 4.36 4.07 10.94
N GLN A 216 4.38 2.87 11.49
CA GLN A 216 5.58 2.34 12.14
C GLN A 216 6.60 2.02 11.05
N THR A 217 7.85 2.41 11.25
CA THR A 217 8.91 2.18 10.26
C THR A 217 10.10 1.43 10.84
N ALA A 218 10.80 0.68 10.00
CA ALA A 218 12.13 0.18 10.29
C ALA A 218 12.99 0.12 9.04
N GLU A 219 14.28 0.41 9.20
CA GLU A 219 15.23 0.31 8.10
C GLU A 219 15.60 -1.15 7.84
N LEU A 220 15.42 -1.60 6.60
CA LEU A 220 15.91 -2.87 6.10
C LEU A 220 17.24 -2.65 5.37
N ARG A 221 18.22 -3.53 5.61
CA ARG A 221 19.53 -3.45 4.97
C ARG A 221 20.02 -4.80 4.49
N ASP A 222 20.57 -4.81 3.28
CA ASP A 222 21.44 -5.88 2.81
C ASP A 222 22.53 -5.35 1.89
N GLY A 223 23.78 -5.50 2.34
CA GLY A 223 24.93 -4.92 1.66
C GLY A 223 24.80 -3.40 1.53
N GLU A 224 24.76 -2.92 0.30
CA GLU A 224 24.59 -1.49 -0.01
C GLU A 224 23.11 -1.09 -0.17
N VAL A 225 22.20 -2.05 -0.33
CA VAL A 225 20.77 -1.79 -0.51
C VAL A 225 20.13 -1.49 0.83
N ARG A 226 19.32 -0.42 0.85
CA ARG A 226 18.59 0.05 2.02
C ARG A 226 17.19 0.43 1.61
N LEU A 227 16.20 0.00 2.39
CA LEU A 227 14.79 0.33 2.20
C LEU A 227 14.18 0.67 3.55
N THR A 228 13.08 1.41 3.56
CA THR A 228 12.32 1.67 4.78
C THR A 228 11.06 0.81 4.76
N ALA A 229 11.00 -0.22 5.60
CA ALA A 229 9.77 -0.97 5.82
C ALA A 229 8.77 -0.13 6.60
N VAL A 230 7.49 -0.24 6.24
CA VAL A 230 6.38 0.52 6.84
C VAL A 230 5.22 -0.39 7.19
N SER A 231 4.53 -0.08 8.30
CA SER A 231 3.26 -0.69 8.66
C SER A 231 2.31 0.33 9.25
N LEU A 232 1.09 0.37 8.72
CA LEU A 232 -0.01 1.18 9.21
C LEU A 232 -1.24 0.28 9.42
N PRO A 233 -1.29 -0.48 10.54
CA PRO A 233 -2.27 -1.56 10.73
C PRO A 233 -3.72 -1.10 10.69
N ASP A 234 -4.00 0.10 11.20
CA ASP A 234 -5.36 0.66 11.21
C ASP A 234 -5.89 0.94 9.79
N HIS A 235 -4.99 1.00 8.80
CA HIS A 235 -5.31 1.17 7.37
C HIS A 235 -5.07 -0.12 6.58
N GLY A 236 -4.81 -1.25 7.26
CA GLY A 236 -4.52 -2.53 6.62
C GLY A 236 -3.22 -2.58 5.81
N LEU A 237 -2.31 -1.62 6.00
CA LEU A 237 -1.17 -1.43 5.10
C LEU A 237 0.15 -1.93 5.67
N VAL A 238 0.94 -2.57 4.82
CA VAL A 238 2.32 -2.98 5.09
C VAL A 238 3.12 -3.04 3.79
N GLY A 239 4.32 -2.50 3.81
CA GLY A 239 5.14 -2.43 2.60
C GLY A 239 6.53 -1.86 2.84
N TYR A 240 7.13 -1.31 1.80
CA TYR A 240 8.37 -0.55 1.92
C TYR A 240 8.35 0.72 1.06
N LEU A 241 9.23 1.64 1.43
CA LEU A 241 9.57 2.86 0.71
C LEU A 241 10.93 2.65 0.02
N ASP A 242 10.99 2.96 -1.27
CA ASP A 242 12.21 3.01 -2.08
C ASP A 242 12.25 4.36 -2.81
N GLY A 243 12.98 5.32 -2.24
CA GLY A 243 13.01 6.68 -2.74
C GLY A 243 11.62 7.33 -2.68
N ASP A 244 11.07 7.64 -3.85
CA ASP A 244 9.75 8.25 -4.03
C ASP A 244 8.64 7.22 -4.28
N SER A 245 8.93 5.92 -4.17
CA SER A 245 7.96 4.88 -4.45
C SER A 245 7.56 4.13 -3.18
N PHE A 246 6.25 3.92 -3.00
CA PHE A 246 5.73 2.97 -2.03
C PHE A 246 5.33 1.67 -2.75
N SER A 247 5.62 0.53 -2.12
CA SER A 247 5.17 -0.78 -2.59
C SER A 247 4.59 -1.57 -1.43
N GLU A 248 3.33 -2.00 -1.57
CA GLU A 248 2.73 -2.96 -0.65
C GLU A 248 3.41 -4.33 -0.80
N VAL A 249 3.59 -5.03 0.31
CA VAL A 249 4.35 -6.28 0.35
C VAL A 249 3.58 -7.39 1.04
N ASP A 250 3.44 -8.50 0.30
CA ASP A 250 3.39 -9.85 0.84
C ASP A 250 4.75 -10.53 0.67
N THR A 251 5.22 -10.61 -0.58
CA THR A 251 6.63 -10.81 -0.97
C THR A 251 6.84 -10.17 -2.34
N VAL A 252 7.75 -9.20 -2.46
CA VAL A 252 8.03 -8.54 -3.75
C VAL A 252 9.47 -8.76 -4.15
N THR A 253 9.66 -9.22 -5.38
CA THR A 253 10.95 -9.38 -6.03
C THR A 253 11.14 -8.26 -7.05
N VAL A 254 12.02 -7.31 -6.75
CA VAL A 254 12.42 -6.23 -7.65
C VAL A 254 13.76 -6.60 -8.29
N ALA A 255 13.77 -6.79 -9.60
CA ALA A 255 15.00 -7.02 -10.35
C ALA A 255 15.61 -5.67 -10.76
N GLY A 256 16.72 -5.27 -10.15
CA GLY A 256 17.53 -4.15 -10.61
C GLY A 256 18.50 -4.62 -11.70
N VAL A 257 18.49 -4.00 -12.89
CA VAL A 257 19.46 -4.29 -13.95
C VAL A 257 20.46 -3.16 -14.04
N ASP A 258 21.56 -3.26 -13.28
CA ASP A 258 22.61 -2.24 -13.34
C ASP A 258 23.37 -2.29 -14.68
N ARG A 259 23.54 -3.49 -15.26
CA ARG A 259 23.97 -3.73 -16.66
C ARG A 259 23.45 -5.09 -17.15
N PRO A 260 23.31 -5.29 -18.48
CA PRO A 260 22.96 -6.60 -19.01
C PRO A 260 23.96 -7.69 -18.59
N TRP A 261 23.48 -8.88 -18.24
CA TRP A 261 24.31 -9.99 -17.74
C TRP A 261 25.49 -10.37 -18.66
N TRP A 262 25.29 -10.29 -19.97
CA TRP A 262 26.32 -10.54 -20.99
C TRP A 262 27.43 -9.49 -21.05
N ARG A 263 27.35 -8.41 -20.26
CA ARG A 263 28.40 -7.38 -20.09
C ARG A 263 28.98 -7.35 -18.67
N GLY A 264 28.80 -8.42 -17.90
CA GLY A 264 29.27 -8.52 -16.53
C GLY A 264 28.48 -7.66 -15.54
N GLY A 265 27.25 -7.26 -15.89
CA GLY A 265 26.30 -6.80 -14.87
C GLY A 265 25.71 -8.01 -14.16
N GLY A 266 25.64 -7.99 -12.83
CA GLY A 266 24.67 -8.82 -12.14
C GLY A 266 23.28 -8.25 -12.40
N HIS A 267 22.25 -9.09 -12.40
CA HIS A 267 21.01 -8.59 -11.83
C HIS A 267 21.18 -8.77 -10.33
N ASP A 268 20.97 -7.71 -9.57
CA ASP A 268 20.79 -7.88 -8.14
C ASP A 268 19.29 -8.02 -7.96
N LEU A 269 18.90 -9.21 -7.50
CA LEU A 269 17.52 -9.50 -7.17
C LEU A 269 17.28 -8.96 -5.77
N THR A 270 16.46 -7.93 -5.64
CA THR A 270 16.07 -7.39 -4.35
C THR A 270 14.73 -7.96 -3.96
N MET A 271 14.67 -8.72 -2.87
CA MET A 271 13.45 -9.32 -2.33
C MET A 271 13.15 -8.74 -0.96
N VAL A 272 11.92 -8.25 -0.76
CA VAL A 272 11.40 -7.90 0.57
C VAL A 272 10.32 -8.90 0.93
N ALA A 273 10.38 -9.44 2.14
CA ALA A 273 9.41 -10.42 2.63
C ALA A 273 8.76 -9.97 3.95
N ARG A 274 7.44 -10.13 4.02
CA ARG A 274 6.63 -9.98 5.24
C ARG A 274 6.49 -11.34 5.92
N LEU A 275 6.87 -11.42 7.19
CA LEU A 275 6.94 -12.64 7.97
C LEU A 275 6.13 -12.50 9.27
N PRO A 276 5.73 -13.63 9.89
CA PRO A 276 5.12 -13.63 11.22
C PRO A 276 5.99 -12.89 12.24
N ARG A 277 5.37 -12.30 13.25
CA ARG A 277 6.01 -11.47 14.26
C ARG A 277 7.17 -12.16 14.98
N GLU A 278 7.05 -13.47 15.19
CA GLU A 278 8.01 -14.32 15.88
C GLU A 278 9.23 -14.68 15.02
N ALA A 279 9.23 -14.37 13.72
CA ALA A 279 10.38 -14.57 12.87
C ALA A 279 11.51 -13.63 13.30
N VAL A 280 12.58 -14.19 13.88
CA VAL A 280 13.78 -13.47 14.29
C VAL A 280 14.86 -13.54 13.21
N LEU A 281 14.88 -14.64 12.47
CA LEU A 281 15.80 -14.89 11.36
C LEU A 281 15.03 -15.27 10.11
N ALA A 282 15.58 -14.94 8.95
CA ALA A 282 15.07 -15.36 7.66
C ALA A 282 16.20 -15.66 6.67
N ARG A 283 15.94 -16.51 5.69
CA ARG A 283 16.88 -16.83 4.61
C ARG A 283 16.14 -17.04 3.30
N GLU A 284 16.77 -16.66 2.20
CA GLU A 284 16.32 -16.98 0.86
C GLU A 284 16.64 -18.45 0.57
N VAL A 285 15.72 -19.17 -0.06
CA VAL A 285 15.93 -20.55 -0.52
C VAL A 285 15.55 -20.69 -1.99
N LEU A 286 16.34 -21.49 -2.71
CA LEU A 286 16.03 -21.95 -4.06
C LEU A 286 15.55 -23.40 -3.98
N ARG A 287 14.45 -23.69 -4.66
CA ARG A 287 13.90 -25.04 -4.79
C ARG A 287 13.80 -25.47 -6.24
N ASP A 288 13.85 -26.78 -6.45
CA ASP A 288 13.62 -27.44 -7.74
C ASP A 288 12.15 -27.38 -8.20
N ASP A 289 11.21 -27.28 -7.27
CA ASP A 289 9.80 -26.96 -7.51
C ASP A 289 9.20 -26.18 -6.31
N PRO A 290 8.00 -25.55 -6.40
CA PRO A 290 7.43 -24.73 -5.33
C PRO A 290 7.22 -25.47 -3.99
N ARG A 291 7.17 -26.81 -3.99
CA ARG A 291 7.06 -27.65 -2.78
C ARG A 291 8.23 -28.64 -2.67
N GLY A 292 9.22 -28.50 -3.54
CA GLY A 292 10.30 -29.44 -3.74
C GLY A 292 11.40 -29.29 -2.71
N SER A 293 12.54 -29.92 -2.95
CA SER A 293 13.66 -29.88 -2.02
C SER A 293 14.40 -28.54 -2.10
N VAL A 294 14.92 -28.07 -0.97
CA VAL A 294 15.81 -26.90 -0.96
C VAL A 294 17.12 -27.29 -1.64
N VAL A 295 17.35 -26.74 -2.83
CA VAL A 295 18.57 -26.91 -3.61
C VAL A 295 19.69 -26.03 -3.04
N ARG A 296 19.34 -24.83 -2.59
CA ARG A 296 20.27 -23.85 -2.02
C ARG A 296 19.56 -22.96 -1.01
N ALA A 297 20.28 -22.56 0.02
CA ALA A 297 19.83 -21.57 1.00
C ALA A 297 20.89 -20.48 1.18
N SER A 298 20.46 -19.24 1.44
CA SER A 298 21.33 -18.13 1.77
C SER A 298 21.78 -18.23 3.23
N GLU A 299 22.73 -17.39 3.62
CA GLU A 299 22.99 -17.18 5.05
C GLU A 299 21.74 -16.57 5.72
N PRO A 300 21.41 -17.00 6.95
CA PRO A 300 20.37 -16.38 7.77
C PRO A 300 20.62 -14.90 8.01
N ARG A 301 19.53 -14.13 8.08
CA ARG A 301 19.55 -12.68 8.32
C ARG A 301 18.56 -12.31 9.41
N PRO A 302 18.92 -11.33 10.26
CA PRO A 302 17.96 -10.80 11.22
C PRO A 302 16.81 -10.11 10.48
N THR A 303 15.61 -10.30 11.01
CA THR A 303 14.42 -9.55 10.61
C THR A 303 14.34 -8.24 11.40
N ALA A 304 13.57 -7.27 10.89
CA ALA A 304 13.20 -6.05 11.59
C ALA A 304 11.70 -6.08 11.92
N LEU A 305 11.35 -5.75 13.17
CA LEU A 305 9.96 -5.69 13.59
C LEU A 305 9.33 -4.36 13.14
N VAL A 306 8.20 -4.43 12.44
CA VAL A 306 7.44 -3.29 11.93
C VAL A 306 5.95 -3.54 12.12
N GLY A 307 5.32 -2.85 13.07
CA GLY A 307 3.93 -3.14 13.40
C GLY A 307 3.76 -4.52 14.01
N PRO A 308 2.76 -5.29 13.55
CA PRO A 308 2.57 -6.69 13.93
C PRO A 308 3.45 -7.65 13.14
N TRP A 309 4.28 -7.19 12.22
CA TRP A 309 5.03 -8.02 11.28
C TRP A 309 6.55 -7.98 11.51
N SER A 310 7.23 -9.03 11.04
CA SER A 310 8.69 -9.02 10.86
C SER A 310 9.00 -8.89 9.38
N MET A 311 9.93 -8.03 9.01
CA MET A 311 10.32 -7.80 7.61
C MET A 311 11.81 -8.02 7.40
N VAL A 312 12.18 -8.44 6.20
CA VAL A 312 13.57 -8.69 5.82
C VAL A 312 13.82 -8.33 4.35
N LEU A 313 15.04 -7.91 4.07
CA LEU A 313 15.54 -7.56 2.74
C LEU A 313 16.61 -8.57 2.31
N PHE A 314 16.49 -9.06 1.08
CA PHE A 314 17.48 -9.89 0.39
C PHE A 314 17.96 -9.24 -0.90
N THR A 315 19.26 -9.02 -1.04
CA THR A 315 19.93 -8.69 -2.29
C THR A 315 20.68 -9.94 -2.73
N SER A 316 20.14 -10.63 -3.72
CA SER A 316 20.65 -11.91 -4.17
C SER A 316 21.34 -11.80 -5.52
N GLY A 317 22.60 -12.24 -5.55
CA GLY A 317 23.35 -12.45 -6.79
C GLY A 317 22.96 -13.76 -7.50
N TRP A 318 21.86 -14.40 -7.08
CA TRP A 318 21.35 -15.64 -7.70
C TRP A 318 20.51 -15.37 -8.94
N ALA A 319 20.42 -14.10 -9.32
CA ALA A 319 19.59 -13.59 -10.39
C ALA A 319 19.38 -14.55 -11.56
N PRO A 320 18.14 -14.61 -12.07
CA PRO A 320 17.73 -15.46 -13.18
C PRO A 320 18.39 -14.97 -14.48
N GLY A 321 19.66 -15.28 -14.66
CA GLY A 321 20.46 -14.90 -15.83
C GLY A 321 21.40 -16.02 -16.30
N GLY A 322 21.58 -17.05 -15.46
CA GLY A 322 22.18 -18.30 -15.89
C GLY A 322 21.11 -19.23 -16.48
N PRO A 323 21.39 -20.00 -17.54
CA PRO A 323 20.43 -20.97 -18.09
C PRO A 323 19.92 -22.01 -17.09
N ASP A 324 20.58 -22.16 -15.93
CA ASP A 324 20.23 -23.10 -14.88
C ASP A 324 19.25 -22.52 -13.82
N SER A 325 18.86 -21.25 -13.94
CA SER A 325 18.07 -20.53 -12.91
C SER A 325 16.61 -20.26 -13.28
N SER A 326 16.20 -20.52 -14.53
CA SER A 326 14.81 -20.35 -14.97
C SER A 326 13.84 -21.36 -14.34
N ASP A 327 14.37 -22.51 -13.91
CA ASP A 327 13.57 -23.64 -13.43
C ASP A 327 13.56 -23.69 -11.89
N LEU A 328 14.24 -22.76 -11.21
CA LEU A 328 14.31 -22.72 -9.76
C LEU A 328 13.34 -21.70 -9.19
N HIS A 329 12.68 -22.08 -8.10
CA HIS A 329 11.73 -21.24 -7.39
C HIS A 329 12.40 -20.56 -6.20
N HIS A 330 12.33 -19.23 -6.15
CA HIS A 330 12.78 -18.44 -5.00
C HIS A 330 11.69 -18.39 -3.92
N GLN A 331 12.07 -18.67 -2.69
CA GLN A 331 11.20 -18.57 -1.50
C GLN A 331 11.97 -17.99 -0.32
N VAL A 332 11.25 -17.62 0.73
CA VAL A 332 11.83 -17.26 2.02
C VAL A 332 11.49 -18.32 3.04
N GLN A 333 12.48 -18.72 3.84
CA GLN A 333 12.26 -19.44 5.08
C GLN A 333 12.53 -18.51 6.26
N TRP A 334 11.80 -18.73 7.35
CA TRP A 334 11.99 -17.98 8.59
C TRP A 334 12.17 -18.90 9.78
N SER A 335 12.71 -18.36 10.86
CA SER A 335 12.98 -19.07 12.10
C SER A 335 12.86 -18.15 13.31
N SER A 336 12.31 -18.66 14.40
CA SER A 336 12.24 -17.97 15.69
C SER A 336 13.44 -18.26 16.60
N ASP A 337 14.16 -19.37 16.35
CA ASP A 337 15.24 -19.90 17.19
C ASP A 337 16.58 -20.07 16.46
N GLY A 338 16.58 -19.97 15.13
CA GLY A 338 17.73 -20.23 14.25
C GLY A 338 17.97 -21.72 13.95
N GLU A 339 17.18 -22.63 14.52
CA GLU A 339 17.31 -24.07 14.38
C GLU A 339 16.17 -24.66 13.52
N THR A 340 14.94 -24.24 13.80
CA THR A 340 13.72 -24.68 13.11
C THR A 340 13.34 -23.70 12.03
N TRP A 341 13.21 -24.18 10.79
CA TRP A 341 12.92 -23.35 9.62
C TRP A 341 11.54 -23.65 9.07
N HIS A 342 10.76 -22.58 8.90
CA HIS A 342 9.41 -22.61 8.36
C HIS A 342 9.41 -21.95 6.98
N ASP A 343 8.69 -22.53 6.04
CA ASP A 343 8.45 -21.88 4.76
C ASP A 343 7.53 -20.68 4.94
N GLN A 344 7.88 -19.55 4.35
CA GLN A 344 6.90 -18.49 4.14
C GLN A 344 5.83 -19.06 3.21
N PRO A 345 4.53 -18.97 3.57
CA PRO A 345 3.48 -19.37 2.65
C PRO A 345 3.67 -18.58 1.36
N LEU A 346 3.87 -19.30 0.26
CA LEU A 346 3.92 -18.72 -1.07
C LEU A 346 2.52 -18.23 -1.42
N ASP A 347 2.21 -16.98 -1.10
CA ASP A 347 1.06 -16.28 -1.68
C ASP A 347 1.37 -15.84 -3.12
N LEU A 348 1.92 -16.76 -3.93
CA LEU A 348 2.17 -16.54 -5.36
C LEU A 348 0.86 -16.33 -6.14
N ASP A 349 -0.30 -16.56 -5.52
CA ASP A 349 -1.61 -16.34 -6.13
C ASP A 349 -2.14 -14.90 -5.94
N LEU A 350 -1.57 -14.00 -5.13
CA LEU A 350 -2.18 -12.68 -4.91
C LEU A 350 -2.03 -11.67 -6.08
N ARG A 351 -1.07 -11.87 -7.01
CA ARG A 351 -0.96 -11.02 -8.21
C ARG A 351 -1.48 -11.67 -9.49
N ALA A 352 -1.75 -12.98 -9.49
CA ALA A 352 -2.25 -13.73 -10.64
C ALA A 352 -3.67 -14.28 -10.45
N ALA A 353 -4.17 -14.37 -9.21
CA ALA A 353 -5.57 -14.20 -8.97
C ALA A 353 -5.86 -12.71 -9.22
N GLU A 354 -6.54 -12.40 -10.32
CA GLU A 354 -7.67 -11.47 -10.20
C GLU A 354 -8.27 -11.74 -8.82
N MET A 355 -8.36 -10.74 -7.91
CA MET A 355 -9.09 -10.88 -6.64
C MET A 355 -10.22 -11.87 -6.91
N PRO A 356 -10.17 -13.12 -6.38
CA PRO A 356 -10.93 -14.22 -6.95
C PRO A 356 -12.33 -13.70 -7.08
N SER A 357 -12.77 -13.47 -8.33
CA SER A 357 -13.94 -12.66 -8.61
C SER A 357 -15.01 -13.22 -7.69
N VAL A 358 -15.41 -12.43 -6.67
CA VAL A 358 -16.11 -12.97 -5.50
C VAL A 358 -17.16 -13.92 -6.04
N PRO A 359 -17.02 -15.24 -5.85
CA PRO A 359 -17.82 -16.19 -6.60
C PRO A 359 -19.28 -15.79 -6.38
N GLU A 360 -20.06 -15.72 -7.44
CA GLU A 360 -21.43 -15.20 -7.36
C GLU A 360 -22.18 -15.89 -6.19
N GLY A 361 -22.63 -15.10 -5.22
CA GLY A 361 -23.22 -15.60 -3.96
C GLY A 361 -22.23 -15.92 -2.82
N VAL A 362 -21.10 -15.23 -2.74
CA VAL A 362 -20.18 -15.23 -1.58
C VAL A 362 -20.23 -13.86 -0.91
N VAL A 363 -20.34 -13.82 0.41
CA VAL A 363 -20.49 -12.60 1.22
C VAL A 363 -19.13 -12.20 1.80
N GLY A 364 -18.68 -10.97 1.58
CA GLY A 364 -17.39 -10.45 2.01
C GLY A 364 -17.41 -9.72 3.36
N PRO A 365 -16.24 -9.31 3.89
CA PRO A 365 -16.16 -8.53 5.12
C PRO A 365 -16.93 -7.22 5.04
N GLY A 366 -17.67 -6.89 6.09
CA GLY A 366 -18.52 -5.70 6.17
C GLY A 366 -19.96 -5.92 5.74
N GLU A 367 -20.23 -6.95 4.92
CA GLU A 367 -21.56 -7.32 4.44
C GLU A 367 -22.35 -8.14 5.46
N GLU A 368 -23.64 -8.33 5.18
CA GLU A 368 -24.57 -9.05 6.04
C GLU A 368 -24.97 -10.40 5.43
N VAL A 369 -25.03 -11.44 6.27
CA VAL A 369 -25.52 -12.77 5.93
C VAL A 369 -26.74 -13.11 6.79
N THR A 370 -27.76 -13.70 6.18
CA THR A 370 -28.87 -14.31 6.91
C THR A 370 -28.62 -15.80 7.07
N LEU A 371 -28.64 -16.29 8.31
CA LEU A 371 -28.51 -17.71 8.65
C LEU A 371 -29.57 -18.06 9.68
N LEU A 372 -30.43 -19.06 9.39
CA LEU A 372 -31.54 -19.43 10.27
C LEU A 372 -32.50 -18.27 10.56
N GLY A 373 -32.67 -17.36 9.61
CA GLY A 373 -33.53 -16.18 9.71
C GLY A 373 -32.97 -15.01 10.55
N GLU A 374 -31.75 -15.14 11.07
CA GLU A 374 -31.05 -14.07 11.79
C GLU A 374 -29.96 -13.44 10.91
N VAL A 375 -29.76 -12.12 11.05
CA VAL A 375 -28.78 -11.36 10.27
C VAL A 375 -27.49 -11.18 11.06
N TYR A 376 -26.37 -11.53 10.44
CA TYR A 376 -25.03 -11.40 11.00
C TYR A 376 -24.16 -10.56 10.08
N ARG A 377 -23.29 -9.72 10.66
CA ARG A 377 -22.27 -9.01 9.91
C ARG A 377 -21.01 -9.87 9.78
N VAL A 378 -20.47 -9.98 8.57
CA VAL A 378 -19.19 -10.64 8.33
C VAL A 378 -18.07 -9.69 8.76
N ALA A 379 -17.17 -10.16 9.61
CA ALA A 379 -15.96 -9.46 10.01
C ALA A 379 -14.75 -10.38 9.84
N LEU A 380 -13.56 -9.87 10.12
CA LEU A 380 -12.33 -10.66 10.11
C LEU A 380 -11.82 -10.88 11.53
N ASP A 381 -11.25 -12.05 11.79
CA ASP A 381 -10.43 -12.29 12.98
C ASP A 381 -8.97 -11.85 12.76
N ALA A 382 -8.14 -12.03 13.80
CA ALA A 382 -6.75 -11.59 13.78
C ALA A 382 -5.88 -12.31 12.72
N HIS A 383 -6.36 -13.43 12.17
CA HIS A 383 -5.69 -14.22 11.16
C HIS A 383 -6.26 -13.98 9.76
N GLY A 384 -7.21 -13.05 9.60
CA GLY A 384 -7.85 -12.75 8.33
C GLY A 384 -8.91 -13.77 7.91
N TRP A 385 -9.35 -14.66 8.81
CA TRP A 385 -10.47 -15.56 8.55
C TRP A 385 -11.81 -14.87 8.83
N PRO A 386 -12.87 -15.22 8.09
CA PRO A 386 -14.21 -14.74 8.38
C PRO A 386 -14.69 -15.11 9.78
N ARG A 387 -15.29 -14.14 10.46
CA ARG A 387 -16.07 -14.32 11.68
C ARG A 387 -17.45 -13.69 11.52
N LEU A 388 -18.47 -14.29 12.13
CA LEU A 388 -19.82 -13.73 12.15
C LEU A 388 -20.06 -12.98 13.44
N VAL A 389 -20.60 -11.76 13.33
CA VAL A 389 -20.84 -10.87 14.47
C VAL A 389 -22.33 -10.51 14.51
N GLU A 390 -22.94 -10.64 15.68
CA GLU A 390 -24.32 -10.20 15.94
C GLU A 390 -24.44 -8.67 15.88
N GLY A 391 -25.65 -8.13 15.69
CA GLY A 391 -25.88 -6.68 15.66
C GLY A 391 -25.47 -5.94 16.94
N ASP A 392 -25.26 -6.65 18.06
CA ASP A 392 -24.76 -6.10 19.33
C ASP A 392 -23.23 -6.23 19.50
N GLY A 393 -22.51 -6.69 18.47
CA GLY A 393 -21.07 -6.81 18.46
C GLY A 393 -20.51 -8.12 19.04
N ARG A 394 -21.36 -9.03 19.52
CA ARG A 394 -20.89 -10.35 20.00
C ARG A 394 -20.54 -11.26 18.82
N THR A 395 -19.43 -11.98 18.96
CA THR A 395 -19.02 -12.99 17.98
C THR A 395 -19.92 -14.22 18.09
N PHE A 396 -20.55 -14.58 16.98
CA PHE A 396 -21.34 -15.79 16.81
C PHE A 396 -20.46 -16.99 16.42
N LEU A 397 -19.60 -16.80 15.42
CA LEU A 397 -18.71 -17.83 14.89
C LEU A 397 -17.32 -17.24 14.68
N THR A 398 -16.30 -17.94 15.20
CA THR A 398 -14.90 -17.77 14.81
C THR A 398 -14.41 -19.09 14.24
N VAL A 399 -13.80 -19.05 13.06
CA VAL A 399 -13.38 -20.25 12.32
C VAL A 399 -11.94 -20.64 12.65
N SER A 400 -11.13 -19.67 13.08
CA SER A 400 -9.77 -19.86 13.53
C SER A 400 -9.61 -19.81 15.06
N ASP A 401 -8.63 -20.55 15.55
CA ASP A 401 -8.10 -20.42 16.91
C ASP A 401 -6.63 -19.94 16.86
N GLU A 402 -5.94 -19.95 18.00
CA GLU A 402 -4.52 -19.55 18.10
C GLU A 402 -3.57 -20.33 17.17
N THR A 403 -4.01 -21.48 16.64
CA THR A 403 -3.23 -22.36 15.75
C THR A 403 -3.66 -22.29 14.28
N GLY A 404 -4.66 -21.49 13.95
CA GLY A 404 -5.18 -21.33 12.59
C GLY A 404 -6.62 -21.85 12.42
N PRO A 405 -7.10 -22.00 11.17
CA PRO A 405 -8.47 -22.43 10.92
C PRO A 405 -8.67 -23.90 11.31
N SER A 406 -9.74 -24.19 12.04
CA SER A 406 -10.18 -25.58 12.16
C SER A 406 -10.68 -26.06 10.78
N ALA A 407 -10.28 -27.25 10.33
CA ALA A 407 -10.64 -27.78 9.00
C ALA A 407 -12.18 -27.90 8.77
N GLY A 408 -12.95 -27.73 9.84
CA GLY A 408 -14.39 -27.66 9.90
C GLY A 408 -14.84 -27.89 11.33
N GLY A 409 -16.08 -27.54 11.63
CA GLY A 409 -16.62 -27.68 12.97
C GLY A 409 -18.12 -27.57 13.02
N THR A 410 -18.66 -27.83 14.21
CA THR A 410 -20.07 -27.65 14.52
C THR A 410 -20.19 -26.62 15.61
N VAL A 411 -20.91 -25.54 15.32
CA VAL A 411 -21.34 -24.57 16.32
C VAL A 411 -22.80 -24.85 16.65
N LEU A 412 -23.03 -25.18 17.91
CA LEU A 412 -24.38 -25.36 18.44
C LEU A 412 -25.02 -23.99 18.66
N TRP A 413 -26.19 -23.79 18.08
CA TRP A 413 -26.93 -22.53 18.18
C TRP A 413 -27.70 -22.43 19.52
N ARG A 414 -27.90 -21.19 20.00
CA ARG A 414 -28.01 -20.71 21.40
C ARG A 414 -29.04 -21.31 22.38
N GLU A 415 -28.77 -21.01 23.67
CA GLU A 415 -29.44 -21.40 24.93
C GLU A 415 -30.84 -20.80 25.24
N HIS A 416 -31.42 -19.98 24.36
CA HIS A 416 -32.63 -19.21 24.69
C HIS A 416 -33.97 -19.81 24.22
N TRP A 417 -33.97 -20.98 23.59
CA TRP A 417 -35.19 -21.72 23.27
C TRP A 417 -35.33 -22.97 24.12
N TRP A 418 -36.57 -23.21 24.56
CA TRP A 418 -36.96 -24.24 25.52
C TRP A 418 -36.36 -25.62 25.18
N PRO A 419 -36.10 -26.49 26.18
CA PRO A 419 -35.48 -27.82 26.01
C PRO A 419 -36.20 -28.82 25.08
N TRP A 420 -37.25 -28.40 24.38
CA TRP A 420 -38.05 -29.20 23.44
C TRP A 420 -38.01 -28.68 21.99
N SER A 421 -37.26 -27.62 21.66
CA SER A 421 -37.13 -27.18 20.26
C SER A 421 -36.14 -28.08 19.51
N GLU A 422 -36.49 -28.45 18.28
CA GLU A 422 -35.59 -29.13 17.33
C GLU A 422 -34.40 -28.20 17.06
N ARG A 423 -33.21 -28.58 17.56
CA ARG A 423 -31.99 -27.75 17.59
C ARG A 423 -31.30 -27.74 16.23
N HIS A 424 -31.28 -26.60 15.53
CA HIS A 424 -30.43 -26.50 14.35
C HIS A 424 -28.95 -26.46 14.78
N ALA A 425 -28.11 -27.23 14.11
CA ALA A 425 -26.66 -27.16 14.24
C ALA A 425 -26.10 -26.42 13.02
N VAL A 426 -25.20 -25.46 13.26
CA VAL A 426 -24.48 -24.80 12.16
C VAL A 426 -23.16 -25.54 11.97
N HIS A 427 -23.00 -26.12 10.79
CA HIS A 427 -21.75 -26.73 10.37
C HIS A 427 -20.98 -25.75 9.51
N PHE A 428 -19.66 -25.74 9.67
CA PHE A 428 -18.78 -24.98 8.81
C PHE A 428 -17.62 -25.84 8.30
N SER A 429 -17.13 -25.48 7.12
CA SER A 429 -15.95 -26.05 6.48
C SER A 429 -15.09 -24.91 5.94
N VAL A 430 -13.78 -25.13 5.95
CA VAL A 430 -12.83 -24.24 5.28
C VAL A 430 -12.74 -24.64 3.82
N GLY A 431 -12.93 -23.67 2.92
CA GLY A 431 -13.02 -23.88 1.48
C GLY A 431 -14.45 -23.77 0.94
N GLU A 432 -14.60 -24.09 -0.34
CA GLU A 432 -15.86 -23.97 -1.09
C GLU A 432 -16.76 -25.20 -0.97
N ASP A 433 -16.22 -26.31 -0.46
CA ASP A 433 -16.98 -27.54 -0.28
C ASP A 433 -17.97 -27.40 0.86
N LEU A 434 -19.21 -27.85 0.65
CA LEU A 434 -20.19 -27.98 1.73
C LEU A 434 -19.61 -28.87 2.84
N PRO A 435 -19.87 -28.55 4.12
CA PRO A 435 -19.47 -29.42 5.22
C PRO A 435 -19.99 -30.85 5.00
N PRO A 436 -19.29 -31.89 5.49
CA PRO A 436 -19.65 -33.29 5.29
C PRO A 436 -20.88 -33.71 6.13
N VAL A 437 -21.96 -32.97 6.02
CA VAL A 437 -23.31 -33.27 6.50
C VAL A 437 -24.14 -33.65 5.26
N GLY A 438 -25.12 -34.54 5.41
CA GLY A 438 -25.91 -35.04 4.27
C GLY A 438 -26.43 -33.88 3.43
N GLN A 439 -25.99 -33.77 2.17
CA GLN A 439 -26.30 -32.63 1.30
C GLN A 439 -27.82 -32.39 1.11
N GLU A 440 -28.63 -33.41 1.39
CA GLU A 440 -30.10 -33.34 1.30
C GLU A 440 -30.76 -32.64 2.51
N GLU A 441 -30.00 -32.33 3.56
CA GLU A 441 -30.49 -31.78 4.84
C GLU A 441 -29.90 -30.40 5.20
N ALA A 442 -29.05 -29.86 4.31
CA ALA A 442 -28.47 -28.55 4.48
C ALA A 442 -29.50 -27.45 4.17
N GLU A 443 -29.78 -26.62 5.17
CA GLU A 443 -30.54 -25.39 5.06
C GLU A 443 -29.60 -24.19 5.07
N ASP A 444 -30.01 -23.12 4.38
CA ASP A 444 -29.29 -21.83 4.34
C ASP A 444 -27.77 -21.95 4.07
N PRO A 445 -27.33 -22.58 2.95
CA PRO A 445 -25.92 -22.61 2.62
C PRO A 445 -25.42 -21.20 2.33
N VAL A 446 -24.45 -20.73 3.12
CA VAL A 446 -23.81 -19.43 2.90
C VAL A 446 -22.31 -19.59 2.81
N ARG A 447 -21.72 -18.93 1.82
CA ARG A 447 -20.27 -18.83 1.68
C ARG A 447 -19.84 -17.44 2.09
N ILE A 448 -18.89 -17.36 3.00
CA ILE A 448 -18.31 -16.10 3.47
C ILE A 448 -16.82 -16.08 3.11
N TRP A 449 -16.34 -14.95 2.61
CA TRP A 449 -14.95 -14.78 2.19
C TRP A 449 -14.17 -13.87 3.14
N GLY A 450 -12.89 -14.17 3.31
CA GLY A 450 -11.91 -13.32 3.96
C GLY A 450 -10.53 -13.50 3.32
N PRO A 451 -9.56 -12.62 3.63
CA PRO A 451 -8.22 -12.68 3.05
C PRO A 451 -7.52 -14.03 3.22
N ALA A 452 -7.80 -14.75 4.30
CA ALA A 452 -7.20 -16.06 4.55
C ALA A 452 -7.91 -17.24 3.86
N GLY A 453 -9.13 -17.02 3.34
CA GLY A 453 -9.88 -18.04 2.60
C GLY A 453 -11.40 -17.91 2.67
N VAL A 454 -12.10 -18.88 2.06
CA VAL A 454 -13.57 -18.99 2.09
C VAL A 454 -13.99 -19.95 3.20
N VAL A 455 -15.12 -19.65 3.84
CA VAL A 455 -15.79 -20.54 4.79
C VAL A 455 -17.19 -20.80 4.30
N THR A 456 -17.57 -22.07 4.21
CA THR A 456 -18.92 -22.48 3.86
C THR A 456 -19.68 -22.88 5.12
N LEU A 457 -20.85 -22.29 5.32
CA LEU A 457 -21.76 -22.49 6.44
C LEU A 457 -23.03 -23.16 5.95
N VAL A 458 -23.52 -24.14 6.70
CA VAL A 458 -24.84 -24.73 6.51
C VAL A 458 -25.52 -24.93 7.85
N ALA A 459 -26.81 -24.70 7.91
CA ALA A 459 -27.62 -25.12 9.04
C ALA A 459 -28.19 -26.52 8.78
N VAL A 460 -28.25 -27.36 9.81
CA VAL A 460 -28.84 -28.70 9.74
C VAL A 460 -29.84 -28.85 10.88
N PRO A 461 -31.11 -29.22 10.61
CA PRO A 461 -32.12 -29.46 11.64
C PRO A 461 -31.69 -30.55 12.64
N ALA A 462 -32.13 -30.47 13.90
CA ALA A 462 -31.86 -31.56 14.85
C ALA A 462 -32.62 -32.82 14.47
N GLY A 463 -31.90 -33.95 14.49
CA GLY A 463 -32.52 -35.28 14.50
C GLY A 463 -32.53 -35.98 13.15
N THR A 464 -31.74 -35.48 12.20
CA THR A 464 -31.41 -36.22 10.98
C THR A 464 -30.25 -37.21 11.17
#